data_AF-A0A4Y2I073-F1
#
_entry.id   AF-A0A4Y2I073-F1
#
_cell.length_a   1.000
_cell.length_b   1.000
_cell.length_c   1.000
_cell.angle_alpha   90.00
_cell.angle_beta   90.00
_cell.angle_gamma   90.00
#
_symmetry.space_group_name_H-M   'P 1'
#
loop_
_entity.id
_entity.type
_entity.pdbx_description
1 polymer ?
#
loop_
_entity_poly.entity_id
_entity_poly.type
_entity_poly.pdbx_seq_one_letter_code
_entity_poly.pdbx_strand_id
1 'polypeptide(L)'
;MKIPRWLNCDLESENVSLHFFCDASKLEYSAADFIRVQTRDSVQVHLFQAQARVAPSGRNETNISRLELLGATICACLASSIIKEFEADNISFWADSSTILAWIQRNVVWDEFVQNRIKEIKQLTSIEAWRHEPGVMNPSDFPSRGCSTSYLIASRWWEGIGVSYMFDMFIMMRRFREISILFTTQ
;
A
#
# COMPACT_ATOMS: atom_id res chain seq x y z
N MET A 1 16.77 -11.56 8.70
CA MET A 1 17.12 -10.46 7.79
C MET A 1 16.88 -9.16 8.53
N LYS A 2 17.92 -8.37 8.83
CA LYS A 2 17.78 -7.08 9.57
C LYS A 2 17.40 -6.01 8.55
N ILE A 3 16.21 -5.42 8.69
CA ILE A 3 15.87 -4.20 7.96
C ILE A 3 16.69 -3.07 8.60
N PRO A 4 17.55 -2.35 7.85
CA PRO A 4 18.29 -1.23 8.38
C PRO A 4 17.29 -0.14 8.82
N ARG A 5 17.31 0.20 10.13
CA ARG A 5 16.54 1.31 10.73
C ARG A 5 17.06 2.69 10.33
N TRP A 6 18.19 2.74 9.64
CA TRP A 6 18.75 3.95 9.06
C TRP A 6 18.28 4.03 7.61
N LEU A 7 17.26 4.82 7.38
CA LEU A 7 17.02 5.40 6.07
C LEU A 7 18.19 6.36 5.87
N ASN A 8 18.99 6.16 4.83
CA ASN A 8 20.13 7.00 4.49
C ASN A 8 19.64 8.36 3.95
N CYS A 9 18.73 9.01 4.69
CA CYS A 9 18.23 10.35 4.47
C CYS A 9 19.30 11.35 4.93
N ASP A 10 20.51 11.21 4.42
CA ASP A 10 21.54 12.22 4.57
C ASP A 10 21.23 13.40 3.63
N LEU A 11 21.97 14.49 3.84
CA LEU A 11 21.88 15.81 3.19
C LEU A 11 21.94 15.80 1.64
N GLU A 12 22.04 14.64 0.99
CA GLU A 12 22.01 14.43 -0.46
C GLU A 12 20.70 13.83 -1.00
N SER A 13 19.70 13.63 -0.14
CA SER A 13 18.35 13.24 -0.57
C SER A 13 17.66 14.40 -1.27
N GLU A 14 17.48 14.29 -2.60
CA GLU A 14 16.83 15.32 -3.42
C GLU A 14 15.30 15.19 -3.37
N ASN A 15 14.80 13.96 -3.17
CA ASN A 15 13.35 13.74 -3.06
C ASN A 15 13.03 12.54 -2.18
N VAL A 16 12.27 12.78 -1.11
CA VAL A 16 11.66 11.72 -0.29
C VAL A 16 10.15 11.71 -0.55
N SER A 17 9.62 10.51 -0.76
CA SER A 17 8.19 10.31 -1.02
C SER A 17 7.65 9.09 -0.28
N LEU A 18 6.43 9.21 0.24
CA LEU A 18 5.71 8.16 0.94
C LEU A 18 4.58 7.64 0.05
N HIS A 19 4.53 6.33 -0.11
CA HIS A 19 3.55 5.65 -0.95
C HIS A 19 2.81 4.59 -0.13
N PHE A 20 1.50 4.75 -0.04
CA PHE A 20 0.63 3.90 0.76
C PHE A 20 -0.30 3.14 -0.18
N PHE A 21 -0.27 1.82 -0.15
CA PHE A 21 -1.08 0.95 -1.01
C PHE A 21 -2.13 0.25 -0.17
N CYS A 22 -3.32 0.04 -0.75
CA CYS A 22 -4.38 -0.72 -0.13
C CYS A 22 -5.08 -1.61 -1.14
N ASP A 23 -5.49 -2.80 -0.69
CA ASP A 23 -6.12 -3.80 -1.54
C ASP A 23 -7.03 -4.68 -0.66
N ALA A 24 -8.03 -5.27 -1.29
CA ALA A 24 -8.93 -6.20 -0.65
C ALA A 24 -9.35 -7.35 -1.55
N SER A 25 -9.72 -8.43 -0.90
CA SER A 25 -10.25 -9.63 -1.50
C SER A 25 -11.39 -10.15 -0.65
N LYS A 26 -12.06 -11.19 -1.14
CA LYS A 26 -13.09 -11.88 -0.35
C LYS A 26 -12.57 -12.51 0.94
N LEU A 27 -11.25 -12.71 1.07
CA LEU A 27 -10.64 -13.41 2.21
C LEU A 27 -9.94 -12.47 3.19
N GLU A 28 -9.43 -11.33 2.71
CA GLU A 28 -8.61 -10.41 3.49
C GLU A 28 -8.61 -9.02 2.88
N TYR A 29 -8.28 -8.02 3.70
CA TYR A 29 -7.96 -6.66 3.26
C TYR A 29 -6.64 -6.24 3.89
N SER A 30 -5.86 -5.44 3.17
CA SER A 30 -4.47 -5.15 3.52
C SER A 30 -4.03 -3.76 3.09
N ALA A 31 -2.97 -3.28 3.73
CA ALA A 31 -2.27 -2.06 3.36
C ALA A 31 -0.76 -2.21 3.58
N ALA A 32 0.03 -1.49 2.79
CA ALA A 32 1.48 -1.44 2.91
C ALA A 32 2.04 -0.05 2.57
N ASP A 33 3.11 0.29 3.27
CA ASP A 33 3.66 1.63 3.28
C ASP A 33 5.11 1.57 2.82
N PHE A 34 5.44 2.37 1.82
CA PHE A 34 6.77 2.43 1.24
C PHE A 34 7.32 3.84 1.37
N ILE A 35 8.59 3.93 1.70
CA ILE A 35 9.37 5.15 1.54
C ILE A 35 10.27 5.01 0.33
N ARG A 36 10.20 6.00 -0.55
CA ARG A 36 11.07 6.15 -1.71
C ARG A 36 11.99 7.33 -1.48
N VAL A 37 13.29 7.06 -1.41
CA VAL A 37 14.36 8.04 -1.25
C VAL A 37 15.12 8.13 -2.56
N GLN A 38 15.13 9.31 -3.17
CA GLN A 38 15.88 9.60 -4.38
C GLN A 38 17.04 10.53 -4.06
N THR A 39 18.23 10.08 -4.43
CA THR A 39 19.46 10.89 -4.49
C THR A 39 19.80 11.14 -5.95
N ARG A 40 20.88 11.89 -6.21
CA ARG A 40 21.38 12.13 -7.58
C ARG A 40 21.69 10.85 -8.34
N ASP A 41 22.25 9.87 -7.63
CA ASP A 41 22.85 8.69 -8.24
C ASP A 41 21.97 7.45 -8.10
N SER A 42 20.95 7.48 -7.24
CA SER A 42 20.15 6.29 -6.94
C SER A 42 18.75 6.60 -6.46
N VAL A 43 17.87 5.63 -6.66
CA VAL A 43 16.54 5.60 -6.02
C VAL A 43 16.48 4.33 -5.18
N GLN A 44 16.14 4.50 -3.92
CA GLN A 44 15.95 3.42 -2.97
C GLN A 44 14.49 3.39 -2.53
N VAL A 45 13.95 2.20 -2.42
CA VAL A 45 12.58 1.94 -1.97
C VAL A 45 12.65 0.97 -0.80
N HIS A 46 11.99 1.33 0.29
CA HIS A 46 11.93 0.49 1.49
C HIS A 46 10.49 0.29 1.91
N LEU A 47 10.11 -0.97 2.17
CA LEU A 47 8.89 -1.27 2.91
C LEU A 47 9.10 -0.83 4.36
N PHE A 48 8.23 0.05 4.83
CA PHE A 48 8.25 0.54 6.20
C PHE A 48 7.37 -0.31 7.10
N GLN A 49 6.10 -0.48 6.71
CA GLN A 49 5.12 -1.25 7.45
C GLN A 49 4.11 -1.91 6.50
N ALA A 50 3.55 -3.05 6.90
CA ALA A 50 2.42 -3.67 6.23
C ALA A 50 1.46 -4.24 7.27
N GLN A 51 0.16 -4.22 6.96
CA GLN A 51 -0.87 -4.79 7.80
C GLN A 51 -1.91 -5.51 6.94
N ALA A 52 -2.30 -6.71 7.33
CA ALA A 52 -3.40 -7.46 6.73
C ALA A 52 -4.39 -7.92 7.80
N ARG A 53 -5.67 -8.03 7.43
CA ARG A 53 -6.75 -8.50 8.30
C ARG A 53 -7.65 -9.44 7.53
N VAL A 54 -8.06 -10.52 8.18
CA VAL A 54 -9.01 -11.50 7.62
C VAL A 54 -10.37 -10.82 7.44
N ALA A 55 -10.99 -11.05 6.29
CA ALA A 55 -12.32 -10.52 6.00
C ALA A 55 -13.35 -11.15 6.95
N PRO A 56 -14.32 -10.37 7.48
CA PRO A 56 -15.37 -10.93 8.32
C PRO A 56 -16.16 -12.03 7.60
N SER A 57 -16.17 -13.23 8.15
CA SER A 57 -16.95 -14.37 7.65
C SER A 57 -18.26 -14.50 8.44
N GLY A 58 -19.40 -14.24 7.81
CA GLY A 58 -20.70 -14.23 8.49
C GLY A 58 -21.90 -14.02 7.55
N ARG A 59 -23.13 -14.08 8.10
CA ARG A 59 -24.42 -14.10 7.36
C ARG A 59 -24.70 -12.88 6.48
N ASN A 60 -24.03 -11.76 6.70
CA ASN A 60 -24.03 -10.62 5.79
C ASN A 60 -22.67 -10.59 5.11
N GLU A 61 -22.55 -11.23 3.95
CA GLU A 61 -21.33 -11.13 3.13
C GLU A 61 -21.01 -9.66 2.94
N THR A 62 -19.85 -9.24 3.45
CA THR A 62 -19.36 -7.90 3.23
C THR A 62 -18.95 -7.83 1.77
N ASN A 63 -19.69 -7.06 0.95
CA ASN A 63 -19.39 -6.90 -0.47
C ASN A 63 -17.93 -6.41 -0.63
N ILE A 64 -17.28 -6.79 -1.73
CA ILE A 64 -15.88 -6.46 -2.03
C ILE A 64 -15.59 -4.97 -1.83
N SER A 65 -16.49 -4.07 -2.28
CA SER A 65 -16.33 -2.62 -2.09
C SER A 65 -16.27 -2.19 -0.62
N ARG A 66 -16.94 -2.89 0.31
CA ARG A 66 -16.80 -2.60 1.75
C ARG A 66 -15.49 -3.13 2.31
N LEU A 67 -14.95 -4.23 1.78
CA LEU A 67 -13.63 -4.74 2.15
C LEU A 67 -12.52 -3.83 1.60
N GLU A 68 -12.64 -3.36 0.36
CA GLU A 68 -11.74 -2.36 -0.24
C GLU A 68 -11.74 -1.07 0.59
N LEU A 69 -12.92 -0.62 1.06
CA LEU A 69 -13.02 0.54 1.95
C LEU A 69 -12.35 0.31 3.31
N LEU A 70 -12.43 -0.91 3.85
CA LEU A 70 -11.70 -1.28 5.07
C LEU A 70 -10.18 -1.31 4.82
N GLY A 71 -9.73 -1.78 3.65
CA GLY A 71 -8.34 -1.67 3.19
C GLY A 71 -7.85 -0.23 3.18
N ALA A 72 -8.60 0.66 2.53
CA ALA A 72 -8.31 2.10 2.52
C ALA A 72 -8.30 2.72 3.94
N THR A 73 -9.17 2.26 4.83
CA THR A 73 -9.23 2.74 6.22
C THR A 73 -7.96 2.35 7.00
N ILE A 74 -7.53 1.08 6.93
CA ILE A 74 -6.29 0.67 7.61
C ILE A 74 -5.06 1.37 7.02
N CYS A 75 -5.05 1.61 5.71
CA CYS A 75 -4.01 2.37 5.01
C CYS A 75 -3.90 3.81 5.55
N ALA A 76 -5.02 4.52 5.68
CA ALA A 76 -5.08 5.85 6.27
C ALA A 76 -4.58 5.86 7.73
N CYS A 77 -4.95 4.87 8.53
CA CYS A 77 -4.50 4.74 9.92
C CYS A 77 -2.99 4.52 10.01
N LEU A 78 -2.42 3.62 9.20
CA LEU A 78 -0.99 3.37 9.15
C LEU A 78 -0.22 4.64 8.76
N ALA A 79 -0.67 5.31 7.69
CA ALA A 79 -0.05 6.53 7.20
C ALA A 79 -0.05 7.65 8.24
N SER A 80 -1.10 7.78 9.04
CA SER A 80 -1.20 8.85 10.05
C SER A 80 -0.12 8.78 11.13
N SER A 81 0.41 7.58 11.41
CA SER A 81 1.54 7.40 12.33
C SER A 81 2.85 7.83 11.68
N ILE A 82 3.05 7.46 10.41
CA ILE A 82 4.30 7.71 9.67
C ILE A 82 4.42 9.18 9.26
N ILE A 83 3.35 9.80 8.75
CA ILE A 83 3.35 11.20 8.31
C ILE A 83 3.64 12.15 9.50
N LYS A 84 3.29 11.77 10.73
CA LYS A 84 3.65 12.55 11.92
C LYS A 84 5.12 12.46 12.27
N GLU A 85 5.77 11.34 11.97
CA GLU A 85 7.19 11.11 12.21
C GLU A 85 8.08 11.68 11.10
N PHE A 86 7.55 11.75 9.87
CA PHE A 86 8.24 12.21 8.67
C PHE A 86 7.50 13.40 8.07
N GLU A 87 8.13 14.58 8.05
CA GLU A 87 7.66 15.78 7.34
C GLU A 87 7.84 15.62 5.80
N ALA A 88 7.28 14.55 5.23
CA ALA A 88 7.37 14.27 3.80
C ALA A 88 6.34 15.10 3.03
N ASP A 89 6.80 15.93 2.10
CA ASP A 89 5.93 16.75 1.25
C ASP A 89 5.22 15.97 0.14
N ASN A 90 5.74 14.78 -0.20
CA ASN A 90 5.24 13.97 -1.31
C ASN A 90 4.60 12.67 -0.81
N ILE A 91 3.28 12.71 -0.61
CA ILE A 91 2.49 11.60 -0.11
C ILE A 91 1.50 11.15 -1.18
N SER A 92 1.38 9.84 -1.39
CA SER A 92 0.38 9.26 -2.29
C SER A 92 -0.27 8.02 -1.69
N PHE A 93 -1.60 7.97 -1.76
CA PHE A 93 -2.41 6.81 -1.41
C PHE A 93 -2.91 6.15 -2.70
N TRP A 94 -2.76 4.84 -2.79
CA TRP A 94 -3.04 4.06 -3.99
C TRP A 94 -4.12 3.03 -3.69
N ALA A 95 -5.18 3.07 -4.51
CA ALA A 95 -6.25 2.08 -4.50
C ALA A 95 -6.54 1.64 -5.94
N ASP A 96 -6.77 0.34 -6.13
CA ASP A 96 -7.20 -0.26 -7.39
C ASP A 96 -8.70 -0.02 -7.70
N SER A 97 -9.49 0.28 -6.67
CA SER A 97 -10.93 0.43 -6.78
C SER A 97 -11.35 1.86 -7.09
N SER A 98 -11.79 2.08 -8.32
CA SER A 98 -12.47 3.33 -8.73
C SER A 98 -13.70 3.66 -7.88
N THR A 99 -14.36 2.65 -7.31
CA THR A 99 -15.49 2.84 -6.38
C THR A 99 -15.03 3.53 -5.10
N ILE A 100 -13.92 3.07 -4.52
CA ILE A 100 -13.36 3.67 -3.30
C ILE A 100 -12.90 5.10 -3.55
N LEU A 101 -12.20 5.34 -4.65
CA LEU A 101 -11.78 6.70 -5.02
C LEU A 101 -12.98 7.63 -5.18
N ALA A 102 -14.04 7.16 -5.85
CA ALA A 102 -15.27 7.95 -6.01
C ALA A 102 -15.94 8.24 -4.65
N TRP A 103 -15.96 7.27 -3.73
CA TRP A 103 -16.50 7.45 -2.38
C TRP A 103 -15.71 8.47 -1.56
N ILE A 104 -14.38 8.42 -1.62
CA ILE A 104 -13.50 9.36 -0.91
C ILE A 104 -13.61 10.76 -1.52
N GLN A 105 -13.54 10.90 -2.85
CA GLN A 105 -13.46 12.19 -3.51
C GLN A 105 -14.80 12.94 -3.56
N ARG A 106 -15.92 12.21 -3.62
CA ARG A 106 -17.24 12.84 -3.71
C ARG A 106 -17.75 13.30 -2.34
N ASN A 107 -18.56 14.35 -2.37
CA ASN A 107 -19.29 14.83 -1.20
C ASN A 107 -20.77 14.40 -1.30
N VAL A 108 -21.01 13.09 -1.20
CA VAL A 108 -22.34 12.46 -1.25
C VAL A 108 -22.58 11.76 0.09
N VAL A 109 -23.84 11.73 0.54
CA VAL A 109 -24.24 10.99 1.73
C VAL A 109 -24.41 9.52 1.36
N TRP A 110 -23.57 8.66 1.94
CA TRP A 110 -23.62 7.21 1.75
C TRP A 110 -24.33 6.52 2.92
N ASP A 111 -24.45 5.19 2.87
CA ASP A 111 -24.92 4.42 4.03
C ASP A 111 -23.95 4.57 5.22
N GLU A 112 -24.48 4.39 6.43
CA GLU A 112 -23.76 4.68 7.68
C GLU A 112 -22.38 4.01 7.78
N PHE A 113 -22.26 2.75 7.32
CA PHE A 113 -20.97 2.06 7.31
C PHE A 113 -19.96 2.77 6.43
N VAL A 114 -20.35 3.08 5.19
CA VAL A 114 -19.48 3.74 4.20
C VAL A 114 -19.14 5.15 4.65
N GLN A 115 -20.13 5.90 5.13
CA GLN A 115 -19.97 7.27 5.60
C GLN A 115 -18.97 7.37 6.77
N ASN A 116 -19.06 6.46 7.74
CA ASN A 116 -18.18 6.46 8.91
C ASN A 116 -16.72 6.20 8.51
N ARG A 117 -16.47 5.28 7.57
CA ARG A 117 -15.12 4.99 7.08
C ARG A 117 -14.55 6.11 6.22
N ILE A 118 -15.35 6.72 5.35
CA ILE A 118 -14.92 7.90 4.57
C ILE A 118 -14.56 9.06 5.50
N LYS A 119 -15.35 9.29 6.56
CA LYS A 119 -15.06 10.34 7.54
C LYS A 119 -13.71 10.10 8.22
N GLU A 120 -13.43 8.87 8.63
CA GLU A 120 -12.15 8.46 9.22
C GLU A 120 -10.99 8.71 8.25
N ILE A 121 -11.10 8.26 6.99
CA ILE A 121 -10.08 8.48 5.96
C ILE A 121 -9.81 9.97 5.73
N LYS A 122 -10.87 10.79 5.62
CA LYS A 122 -10.78 12.24 5.40
C LYS A 122 -10.22 13.01 6.60
N GLN A 123 -10.30 12.44 7.81
CA GLN A 123 -9.69 13.02 9.00
C GLN A 123 -8.18 12.74 9.08
N LEU A 124 -7.73 11.64 8.48
CA LEU A 124 -6.34 11.17 8.57
C LEU A 124 -5.50 11.52 7.35
N THR A 125 -6.12 11.81 6.20
CA THR A 125 -5.44 11.98 4.91
C THR A 125 -6.00 13.14 4.10
N SER A 126 -5.17 13.72 3.23
CA SER A 126 -5.63 14.65 2.18
C SER A 126 -6.32 13.87 1.07
N ILE A 127 -7.50 14.34 0.64
CA ILE A 127 -8.30 13.71 -0.42
C ILE A 127 -7.55 13.74 -1.76
N GLU A 128 -6.78 14.79 -1.98
CA GLU A 128 -6.02 15.05 -3.19
C GLU A 128 -4.84 14.07 -3.37
N ALA A 129 -4.40 13.44 -2.29
CA ALA A 129 -3.33 12.44 -2.31
C ALA A 129 -3.80 11.04 -2.76
N TRP A 130 -5.12 10.80 -2.86
CA TRP A 130 -5.68 9.52 -3.30
C TRP A 130 -5.70 9.39 -4.82
N ARG A 131 -5.07 8.33 -5.31
CA ARG A 131 -4.84 8.06 -6.73
C ARG A 131 -5.27 6.65 -7.08
N HIS A 132 -5.69 6.48 -8.32
CA HIS A 132 -5.86 5.15 -8.89
C HIS A 132 -4.50 4.51 -9.12
N GLU A 133 -4.37 3.24 -8.76
CA GLU A 133 -3.18 2.48 -9.07
C GLU A 133 -2.90 2.47 -10.58
N PRO A 134 -1.65 2.71 -11.01
CA PRO A 134 -1.34 2.63 -12.43
C PRO A 134 -1.57 1.20 -12.92
N GLY A 135 -2.60 1.01 -13.75
CA GLY A 135 -2.93 -0.29 -14.35
C GLY A 135 -1.83 -0.74 -15.30
N VAL A 136 -0.93 -1.59 -14.78
CA VAL A 136 -0.06 -2.56 -15.47
C VAL A 136 0.72 -2.07 -16.71
N MET A 137 2.02 -1.84 -16.53
CA MET A 137 2.99 -2.84 -16.96
C MET A 137 3.63 -3.43 -15.71
N ASN A 138 3.09 -4.57 -15.30
CA ASN A 138 3.30 -5.22 -14.02
C ASN A 138 4.26 -6.40 -14.20
N PRO A 139 5.53 -6.30 -13.80
CA PRO A 139 6.39 -7.46 -13.59
C PRO A 139 5.75 -8.55 -12.70
N SER A 140 4.73 -8.24 -11.89
CA SER A 140 3.94 -9.22 -11.13
C SER A 140 2.85 -9.96 -11.94
N ASP A 141 2.59 -9.61 -13.21
CA ASP A 141 1.79 -10.44 -14.13
C ASP A 141 2.48 -11.76 -14.48
N PHE A 142 3.79 -11.85 -14.25
CA PHE A 142 4.57 -13.07 -14.40
C PHE A 142 4.37 -14.04 -13.22
N PRO A 143 4.63 -13.67 -11.95
CA PRO A 143 4.32 -14.51 -10.79
C PRO A 143 2.83 -14.77 -10.67
N SER A 144 1.94 -13.87 -11.12
CA SER A 144 0.49 -14.10 -11.07
C SER A 144 0.05 -15.39 -11.79
N ARG A 145 0.84 -15.83 -12.77
CA ARG A 145 0.65 -17.04 -13.59
C ARG A 145 1.49 -18.26 -13.16
N GLY A 146 2.16 -18.22 -12.00
CA GLY A 146 2.96 -19.34 -11.48
C GLY A 146 4.42 -19.30 -11.93
N CYS A 147 5.07 -18.14 -11.82
CA CYS A 147 6.49 -18.01 -12.15
C CYS A 147 7.41 -18.70 -11.14
N SER A 148 8.48 -19.35 -11.62
CA SER A 148 9.46 -20.02 -10.75
C SER A 148 10.36 -19.02 -10.03
N THR A 149 10.78 -19.36 -8.81
CA THR A 149 11.71 -18.56 -7.99
C THR A 149 13.01 -18.23 -8.74
N SER A 150 13.47 -19.13 -9.61
CA SER A 150 14.66 -18.94 -10.47
C SER A 150 14.49 -17.82 -11.51
N TYR A 151 13.30 -17.64 -12.07
CA TYR A 151 13.03 -16.59 -13.05
C TYR A 151 12.82 -15.23 -12.38
N LEU A 152 12.20 -15.22 -11.20
CA LEU A 152 12.20 -14.03 -10.33
C LEU A 152 13.64 -13.61 -10.05
N ILE A 153 14.53 -14.56 -9.73
CA ILE A 153 15.95 -14.25 -9.50
C ILE A 153 16.66 -13.69 -10.75
N ALA A 154 16.37 -14.24 -11.93
CA ALA A 154 16.99 -13.81 -13.18
C ALA A 154 16.48 -12.45 -13.69
N SER A 155 15.20 -12.14 -13.46
CA SER A 155 14.57 -10.92 -13.95
C SER A 155 14.98 -9.67 -13.19
N ARG A 156 15.65 -9.81 -12.02
CA ARG A 156 16.04 -8.69 -11.15
C ARG A 156 14.89 -7.70 -10.92
N TRP A 157 13.66 -8.20 -10.89
CA TRP A 157 12.46 -7.37 -10.75
C TRP A 157 12.49 -6.54 -9.45
N TRP A 158 13.27 -6.97 -8.45
CA TRP A 158 13.56 -6.23 -7.21
C TRP A 158 14.42 -4.96 -7.39
N GLU A 159 14.99 -4.71 -8.58
CA GLU A 159 15.82 -3.54 -8.89
C GLU A 159 15.02 -2.35 -9.45
N GLY A 160 13.69 -2.40 -9.43
CA GLY A 160 12.82 -1.32 -9.92
C GLY A 160 12.85 -0.06 -9.04
N ILE A 161 12.72 1.12 -9.67
CA ILE A 161 12.84 2.44 -8.99
C ILE A 161 11.56 3.29 -9.02
N GLY A 162 10.46 2.75 -9.57
CA GLY A 162 9.22 3.49 -9.85
C GLY A 162 8.02 3.05 -9.02
N VAL A 163 6.89 3.76 -9.14
CA VAL A 163 5.65 3.42 -8.43
C VAL A 163 5.15 2.01 -8.76
N SER A 164 5.31 1.57 -10.01
CA SER A 164 4.99 0.19 -10.41
C SER A 164 5.78 -0.85 -9.62
N TYR A 165 7.02 -0.56 -9.23
CA TYR A 165 7.84 -1.50 -8.45
C TYR A 165 7.30 -1.68 -7.02
N MET A 166 6.91 -0.59 -6.38
CA MET A 166 6.29 -0.65 -5.04
C MET A 166 4.99 -1.44 -5.08
N PHE A 167 4.20 -1.24 -6.13
CA PHE A 167 2.97 -2.00 -6.35
C PHE A 167 3.23 -3.50 -6.53
N ASP A 168 4.22 -3.88 -7.34
CA ASP A 168 4.58 -5.28 -7.54
C ASP A 168 5.08 -5.96 -6.25
N MET A 169 5.87 -5.25 -5.44
CA MET A 169 6.30 -5.71 -4.12
C MET A 169 5.09 -5.96 -3.22
N PHE A 170 4.09 -5.07 -3.24
CA PHE A 170 2.87 -5.22 -2.46
C PHE A 170 2.05 -6.46 -2.88
N ILE A 171 1.85 -6.65 -4.19
CA ILE A 171 1.17 -7.85 -4.73
C ILE A 171 1.92 -9.15 -4.39
N MET A 172 3.26 -9.13 -4.39
CA MET A 172 4.05 -10.28 -3.96
C MET A 172 3.83 -10.58 -2.47
N MET A 173 3.87 -9.57 -1.60
CA MET A 173 3.68 -9.76 -0.14
C MET A 173 2.31 -10.38 0.18
N ARG A 174 1.27 -10.03 -0.59
CA ARG A 174 -0.07 -10.63 -0.48
C ARG A 174 -0.05 -12.14 -0.74
N ARG A 175 0.69 -12.61 -1.74
CA ARG A 175 0.70 -14.03 -2.16
C ARG A 175 1.41 -14.97 -1.20
N PHE A 176 2.41 -14.50 -0.49
CA PHE A 176 3.22 -15.38 0.35
C PHE A 176 2.64 -15.61 1.75
N ARG A 177 1.54 -14.95 2.17
CA ARG A 177 1.08 -14.96 3.58
C ARG A 177 2.22 -14.68 4.58
N GLU A 178 3.30 -14.05 4.12
CA GLU A 178 4.53 -13.84 4.88
C GLU A 178 4.53 -12.51 5.64
N ILE A 179 3.40 -11.80 5.67
CA ILE A 179 3.21 -10.70 6.62
C ILE A 179 3.19 -11.26 8.06
N SER A 180 2.85 -12.54 8.28
CA SER A 180 2.86 -13.13 9.62
C SER A 180 4.21 -13.68 10.08
N ILE A 181 5.16 -13.94 9.17
CA ILE A 181 6.45 -14.57 9.51
C ILE A 181 7.59 -13.53 9.67
N LEU A 182 7.40 -12.30 9.18
CA LEU A 182 8.37 -11.22 9.38
C LEU A 182 8.06 -10.30 10.59
N PHE A 183 6.88 -10.43 11.22
CA PHE A 183 6.42 -9.47 12.24
C PHE A 183 6.00 -10.08 13.59
N THR A 184 6.34 -11.33 13.89
CA THR A 184 6.19 -11.92 15.24
C THR A 184 7.49 -12.53 15.73
N THR A 185 8.42 -11.68 16.21
CA THR A 185 9.39 -12.00 17.27
C THR A 185 10.13 -10.73 17.67
N GLN A 186 9.60 -10.04 18.67
CA GLN A 186 10.37 -9.71 19.86
C GLN A 186 9.58 -10.16 21.08
#